data_AF-A0A1D1UX60-F1
#
_entry.id   AF-A0A1D1UX60-F1
#
_cell.length_a   1.000
_cell.length_b   1.000
_cell.length_c   1.000
_cell.angle_alpha   90.00
_cell.angle_beta   90.00
_cell.angle_gamma   90.00
#
_symmetry.space_group_name_H-M   'P 1'
#
loop_
_entity.id
_entity.type
_entity.pdbx_description
1 polymer ?
#
loop_
_entity_poly.entity_id
_entity_poly.type
_entity_poly.pdbx_seq_one_letter_code
_entity_poly.pdbx_strand_id
1 'polypeptide(L)'
;MKKLGEGKITDGEVRGTLRVLFFEDSAAAPTPEFLSIFREKHPPECPDSSFPDLPDQTILPDEVTVEKVVAAVKNFPDGSAGGVGLRLQHFKDKLSGSLNGAKVALSEAPAKLTTLMQQGKVPDAVCGVLYGASLTTLR
;
A
#
# COMPACT_ATOMS: atom_id res chain seq x y z
N MET A 1 -17.72 -9.90 -14.68
CA MET A 1 -18.27 -9.05 -13.59
C MET A 1 -18.80 -9.87 -12.41
N LYS A 2 -19.64 -10.90 -12.60
CA LYS A 2 -20.20 -11.72 -11.49
C LYS A 2 -19.12 -12.36 -10.58
N LYS A 3 -18.10 -13.00 -11.17
CA LYS A 3 -16.93 -13.53 -10.42
C LYS A 3 -16.11 -12.46 -9.69
N LEU A 4 -16.04 -11.24 -10.23
CA LEU A 4 -15.31 -10.14 -9.60
C LEU A 4 -16.10 -9.60 -8.39
N GLY A 5 -17.42 -9.48 -8.51
CA GLY A 5 -18.30 -9.15 -7.39
C GLY A 5 -18.24 -10.21 -6.28
N GLU A 6 -18.29 -11.50 -6.62
CA GLU A 6 -18.10 -12.61 -5.67
C GLU A 6 -16.73 -12.55 -4.98
N GLY A 7 -15.68 -12.18 -5.72
CA GLY A 7 -14.32 -11.95 -5.19
C GLY A 7 -14.20 -10.77 -4.22
N LYS A 8 -15.09 -9.76 -4.34
CA LYS A 8 -15.16 -8.60 -3.43
C LYS A 8 -16.05 -8.85 -2.23
N ILE A 9 -17.10 -9.67 -2.36
CA ILE A 9 -17.91 -10.14 -1.23
C ILE A 9 -17.10 -11.04 -0.32
N THR A 10 -16.35 -11.99 -0.89
CA THR A 10 -15.43 -12.86 -0.14
C THR A 10 -14.29 -12.08 0.52
N ASP A 11 -14.09 -10.81 0.14
CA ASP A 11 -13.18 -9.89 0.80
C ASP A 11 -13.81 -9.02 1.90
N GLY A 12 -15.13 -9.09 2.08
CA GLY A 12 -15.84 -8.14 2.92
C GLY A 12 -15.92 -6.71 2.34
N GLU A 13 -15.53 -6.50 1.08
CA GLU A 13 -15.56 -5.19 0.41
C GLU A 13 -16.97 -4.92 -0.18
N VAL A 14 -17.96 -4.72 0.68
CA VAL A 14 -19.37 -4.52 0.29
C VAL A 14 -19.53 -3.30 -0.64
N ARG A 15 -18.88 -2.17 -0.30
CA ARG A 15 -18.88 -0.95 -1.13
C ARG A 15 -18.22 -1.18 -2.49
N GLY A 16 -17.13 -1.95 -2.52
CA GLY A 16 -16.44 -2.28 -3.75
C GLY A 16 -17.24 -3.23 -4.64
N THR A 17 -17.95 -4.18 -4.03
CA THR A 17 -18.89 -5.06 -4.71
C THR A 17 -19.96 -4.23 -5.40
N LEU A 18 -20.55 -3.27 -4.70
CA LEU A 18 -21.55 -2.37 -5.28
C LEU A 18 -20.97 -1.60 -6.46
N ARG A 19 -19.74 -1.06 -6.36
CA ARG A 19 -19.09 -0.43 -7.53
C ARG A 19 -18.93 -1.38 -8.70
N VAL A 20 -18.45 -2.60 -8.49
CA VAL A 20 -18.26 -3.56 -9.60
C VAL A 20 -19.58 -4.03 -10.21
N LEU A 21 -20.65 -4.10 -9.42
CA LEU A 21 -21.96 -4.51 -9.91
C LEU A 21 -22.72 -3.38 -10.60
N PHE A 22 -22.46 -2.12 -10.24
CA PHE A 22 -23.22 -0.96 -10.72
C PHE A 22 -22.42 0.05 -11.56
N PHE A 23 -21.09 -0.07 -11.63
CA PHE A 23 -20.21 0.77 -12.45
C PHE A 23 -19.28 -0.11 -13.31
N GLU A 24 -19.29 0.12 -14.61
CA GLU A 24 -18.30 -0.46 -15.53
C GLU A 24 -17.02 0.36 -15.47
N ASP A 25 -16.14 0.04 -14.52
CA ASP A 25 -14.78 0.57 -14.49
C ASP A 25 -13.81 -0.50 -15.00
N SER A 26 -13.16 -0.23 -16.14
CA SER A 26 -12.30 -1.17 -16.86
C SER A 26 -10.89 -0.62 -16.92
N ALA A 27 -9.96 -1.28 -16.21
CA ALA A 27 -8.54 -0.98 -16.30
C ALA A 27 -8.04 -1.21 -17.73
N ALA A 28 -7.40 -0.19 -18.30
CA ALA A 28 -6.87 -0.27 -19.65
C ALA A 28 -5.68 -1.24 -19.74
N ALA A 29 -5.61 -2.04 -20.80
CA ALA A 29 -4.43 -2.86 -21.07
C ALA A 29 -3.20 -1.97 -21.34
N PRO A 30 -2.01 -2.31 -20.82
CA PRO A 30 -0.80 -1.50 -21.01
C PRO A 30 -0.28 -1.63 -22.45
N THR A 31 -0.81 -0.82 -23.36
CA THR A 31 -0.25 -0.65 -24.71
C THR A 31 0.76 0.50 -24.76
N PRO A 32 1.73 0.48 -25.69
CA PRO A 32 2.69 1.58 -25.85
C PRO A 32 2.03 2.94 -26.15
N GLU A 33 0.81 2.97 -26.68
CA GLU A 33 0.05 4.21 -26.84
C GLU A 33 -0.33 4.83 -25.49
N PHE A 34 -0.67 4.02 -24.47
CA PHE A 34 -0.95 4.53 -23.13
C PHE A 34 0.27 5.22 -22.53
N LEU A 35 1.46 4.62 -22.65
CA LEU A 35 2.70 5.23 -22.15
C LEU A 35 2.97 6.61 -22.78
N SER A 36 2.57 6.79 -24.04
CA SER A 36 2.70 8.08 -24.72
C SER A 36 1.76 9.13 -24.11
N ILE A 37 0.50 8.74 -23.83
CA ILE A 37 -0.48 9.59 -23.12
C ILE A 37 -0.01 9.92 -21.70
N PHE A 38 0.63 8.98 -20.99
CA PHE A 38 1.23 9.23 -19.67
C PHE A 38 2.29 10.32 -19.71
N ARG A 39 3.17 10.28 -20.73
CA ARG A 39 4.24 11.28 -20.90
C ARG A 39 3.66 12.65 -21.25
N GLU A 40 2.62 12.68 -22.08
CA GLU A 40 1.95 13.93 -22.47
C GLU A 40 1.19 14.59 -21.30
N LYS A 41 0.59 13.79 -20.41
CA LYS A 41 -0.07 14.28 -19.19
C LYS A 41 0.89 14.62 -18.04
N HIS A 42 2.14 14.19 -18.11
CA HIS A 42 3.09 14.48 -17.04
C HIS A 42 3.41 15.97 -17.05
N PRO A 43 3.33 16.66 -15.91
CA PRO A 43 3.77 18.05 -15.83
C PRO A 43 5.23 18.15 -16.31
N PRO A 44 5.58 19.21 -17.07
CA PRO A 44 6.97 19.47 -17.41
C PRO A 44 7.80 19.59 -16.12
N GLU A 45 9.02 19.07 -16.15
CA GLU A 45 9.93 19.11 -15.01
C GLU A 45 10.09 20.57 -14.55
N CYS A 46 9.80 20.82 -13.28
CA CYS A 46 9.90 22.16 -12.72
C CYS A 46 11.39 22.55 -12.71
N PRO A 47 11.80 23.66 -13.36
CA PRO A 47 13.21 24.07 -13.44
C PRO A 47 13.80 24.38 -12.05
N ASP A 48 12.94 24.68 -11.07
CA ASP A 48 13.30 24.91 -9.67
C ASP A 48 13.10 23.65 -8.80
N SER A 49 13.39 22.46 -9.34
CA SER A 49 13.43 21.22 -8.56
C SER A 49 14.65 21.23 -7.63
N SER A 50 14.59 22.07 -6.61
CA SER A 50 15.46 22.00 -5.44
C SER A 50 15.05 20.75 -4.66
N PHE A 51 15.75 19.66 -4.92
CA PHE A 51 15.69 18.51 -4.03
C PHE A 51 16.37 18.91 -2.72
N PRO A 52 15.78 18.58 -1.56
CA PRO A 52 16.48 18.77 -0.30
C PRO A 52 17.81 18.02 -0.33
N ASP A 53 18.81 18.58 0.34
CA ASP A 53 20.09 17.91 0.54
C ASP A 53 19.86 16.51 1.13
N LEU A 54 20.76 15.59 0.81
CA LEU A 54 20.67 14.23 1.34
C LEU A 54 20.54 14.30 2.87
N PRO A 55 19.59 13.56 3.47
CA PRO A 55 19.46 13.52 4.91
C PRO A 55 20.77 13.03 5.53
N ASP A 56 21.17 13.65 6.64
CA ASP A 56 22.38 13.29 7.35
C ASP A 56 22.31 11.82 7.80
N GLN A 57 23.19 11.00 7.21
CA GLN A 57 23.24 9.57 7.45
C GLN A 57 23.72 9.22 8.87
N THR A 58 24.21 10.20 9.63
CA THR A 58 24.62 10.01 11.03
C THR A 58 23.45 10.07 12.01
N ILE A 59 22.31 10.62 11.60
CA ILE A 59 21.11 10.74 12.42
C ILE A 59 20.25 9.50 12.21
N LEU A 60 20.14 8.66 13.23
CA LEU A 60 19.26 7.50 13.18
C LEU A 60 17.79 7.97 13.26
N PRO A 61 16.90 7.55 12.34
CA PRO A 61 15.48 7.88 12.46
C PRO A 61 14.87 7.24 13.71
N ASP A 62 13.87 7.94 14.28
CA ASP A 62 13.11 7.49 15.44
C ASP A 62 12.51 6.10 15.22
N GLU A 63 12.55 5.27 16.26
CA GLU A 63 11.93 3.96 16.23
C GLU A 63 10.41 4.08 16.05
N VAL A 64 9.87 3.29 15.11
CA VAL A 64 8.43 3.27 14.86
C VAL A 64 7.73 2.52 15.99
N THR A 65 6.86 3.22 16.72
CA THR A 65 6.09 2.61 17.80
C THR A 65 4.87 1.85 17.29
N VAL A 66 4.39 0.91 18.11
CA VAL A 66 3.21 0.08 17.79
C VAL A 66 1.95 0.93 17.58
N GLU A 67 1.79 2.00 18.36
CA GLU A 67 0.65 2.91 18.26
C GLU A 67 0.62 3.61 16.91
N LYS A 68 1.80 4.01 16.41
CA LYS A 68 1.95 4.66 15.11
C LYS A 68 1.59 3.72 13.97
N VAL A 69 1.95 2.44 14.07
CA VAL A 69 1.53 1.42 13.10
C VAL A 69 0.03 1.19 13.14
N VAL A 70 -0.56 0.99 14.33
CA VAL A 70 -2.00 0.75 14.46
C VAL A 70 -2.80 1.94 13.95
N ALA A 71 -2.34 3.17 14.22
CA ALA A 71 -2.93 4.38 13.68
C ALA A 71 -2.82 4.43 12.14
N ALA A 72 -1.66 4.14 11.58
CA ALA A 72 -1.46 4.11 10.13
C ALA A 72 -2.40 3.10 9.46
N VAL A 73 -2.49 1.88 10.00
CA VAL A 73 -3.34 0.80 9.48
C VAL A 73 -4.82 1.19 9.47
N LYS A 74 -5.29 1.86 10.53
CA LYS A 74 -6.68 2.35 10.63
C LYS A 74 -7.01 3.42 9.60
N ASN A 75 -6.03 4.24 9.22
CA ASN A 75 -6.23 5.37 8.30
C ASN A 75 -6.27 4.97 6.82
N PHE A 76 -5.97 3.71 6.47
CA PHE A 76 -6.09 3.31 5.07
C PHE A 76 -7.55 3.32 4.61
N PRO A 77 -7.82 3.76 3.37
CA PRO A 77 -9.16 3.69 2.79
C PRO A 77 -9.62 2.23 2.64
N ASP A 78 -10.93 2.00 2.74
CA ASP A 78 -11.51 0.69 2.46
C ASP A 78 -11.34 0.34 0.98
N GLY A 79 -11.06 -0.93 0.69
CA GLY A 79 -10.73 -1.38 -0.67
C GLY A 79 -9.30 -1.05 -1.11
N SER A 80 -8.43 -0.66 -0.18
CA SER A 80 -6.99 -0.55 -0.47
C SER A 80 -6.42 -1.91 -0.92
N ALA A 81 -5.54 -1.88 -1.92
CA ALA A 81 -5.00 -3.08 -2.54
C ALA A 81 -4.30 -3.99 -1.51
N GLY A 82 -4.59 -5.28 -1.58
CA GLY A 82 -3.86 -6.32 -0.86
C GLY A 82 -2.96 -7.11 -1.80
N GLY A 83 -1.91 -7.70 -1.24
CA GLY A 83 -1.06 -8.65 -1.96
C GLY A 83 -1.74 -10.01 -2.16
N VAL A 84 -0.95 -11.00 -2.56
CA VAL A 84 -1.43 -12.38 -2.78
C VAL A 84 -1.94 -13.03 -1.48
N GLY A 85 -3.25 -12.99 -1.28
CA GLY A 85 -3.96 -13.75 -0.23
C GLY A 85 -4.27 -13.00 1.07
N LEU A 86 -3.69 -11.82 1.31
CA LEU A 86 -4.02 -10.97 2.46
C LEU A 86 -4.38 -9.56 1.99
N ARG A 87 -5.62 -9.16 2.30
CA ARG A 87 -6.13 -7.82 2.05
C ARG A 87 -6.11 -7.00 3.32
N LEU A 88 -6.02 -5.69 3.13
CA LEU A 88 -5.82 -4.77 4.23
C LEU A 88 -7.01 -4.79 5.21
N GLN A 89 -8.21 -5.12 4.73
CA GLN A 89 -9.38 -5.31 5.58
C GLN A 89 -9.17 -6.46 6.57
N HIS A 90 -8.70 -7.63 6.11
CA HIS A 90 -8.37 -8.74 7.00
C HIS A 90 -7.30 -8.36 8.04
N PHE A 91 -6.35 -7.52 7.65
CA PHE A 91 -5.32 -7.04 8.56
C PHE A 91 -5.88 -6.07 9.62
N LYS A 92 -6.76 -5.15 9.23
CA LYS A 92 -7.52 -4.27 10.14
C LYS A 92 -8.37 -5.09 11.12
N ASP A 93 -9.05 -6.12 10.63
CA ASP A 93 -9.93 -6.97 11.45
C ASP A 93 -9.12 -7.79 12.45
N LYS A 94 -7.95 -8.32 12.06
CA LYS A 94 -7.05 -9.00 13.00
C LYS A 94 -6.44 -8.07 14.04
N LEU A 95 -6.38 -6.76 13.79
CA LEU A 95 -5.95 -5.76 14.76
C LEU A 95 -7.13 -5.23 15.62
N SER A 96 -8.39 -5.39 15.18
CA SER A 96 -9.59 -4.92 15.88
C SER A 96 -10.11 -5.91 16.95
N GLY A 97 -10.64 -5.42 18.07
CA GLY A 97 -11.11 -6.25 19.21
C GLY A 97 -10.14 -6.38 20.40
N SER A 98 -10.36 -7.35 21.29
CA SER A 98 -9.58 -7.54 22.54
C SER A 98 -8.10 -7.86 22.28
N LEU A 99 -7.23 -7.47 23.21
CA LEU A 99 -5.78 -7.71 23.15
C LEU A 99 -5.48 -9.18 23.43
N ASN A 100 -4.75 -9.83 22.53
CA ASN A 100 -4.22 -11.18 22.72
C ASN A 100 -2.73 -11.21 22.32
N GLY A 101 -1.99 -12.24 22.73
CA GLY A 101 -0.56 -12.35 22.40
C GLY A 101 -0.27 -12.35 20.89
N ALA A 102 -1.18 -12.88 20.08
CA ALA A 102 -1.04 -12.88 18.62
C ALA A 102 -1.14 -11.48 18.00
N LYS A 103 -1.97 -10.60 18.56
CA LYS A 103 -2.09 -9.20 18.13
C LYS A 103 -0.86 -8.39 18.47
N VAL A 104 -0.32 -8.57 19.68
CA VAL A 104 0.91 -7.89 20.10
C VAL A 104 2.04 -8.23 19.12
N ALA A 105 2.22 -9.52 18.84
CA ALA A 105 3.20 -9.96 17.85
C ALA A 105 2.93 -9.39 16.45
N LEU A 106 1.65 -9.38 16.02
CA LEU A 106 1.23 -8.87 14.72
C LEU A 106 1.45 -7.36 14.58
N SER A 107 1.36 -6.59 15.65
CA SER A 107 1.56 -5.14 15.64
C SER A 107 3.03 -4.75 15.83
N GLU A 108 3.80 -5.56 16.56
CA GLU A 108 5.25 -5.37 16.71
C GLU A 108 6.04 -5.71 15.45
N ALA A 109 5.69 -6.78 14.73
CA ALA A 109 6.39 -7.19 13.52
C ALA A 109 6.48 -6.08 12.45
N PRO A 110 5.38 -5.40 12.05
CA PRO A 110 5.43 -4.28 11.12
C PRO A 110 6.15 -3.05 11.69
N ALA A 111 6.09 -2.81 13.00
CA ALA A 111 6.87 -1.75 13.65
C ALA A 111 8.37 -1.99 13.47
N LYS A 112 8.84 -3.21 13.81
CA LYS A 112 10.24 -3.64 13.64
C LYS A 112 10.68 -3.57 12.18
N LEU A 113 9.84 -4.06 11.25
CA LEU A 113 10.13 -3.99 9.82
C LEU A 113 10.27 -2.53 9.34
N THR A 114 9.34 -1.65 9.73
CA THR A 114 9.37 -0.24 9.31
C THR A 114 10.60 0.47 9.88
N THR A 115 10.96 0.19 11.13
CA THR A 115 12.20 0.69 11.74
C THR A 115 13.44 0.23 10.97
N LEU A 116 13.52 -1.05 10.57
CA LEU A 116 14.62 -1.55 9.75
C LEU A 116 14.69 -0.87 8.38
N MET A 117 13.53 -0.62 7.75
CA MET A 117 13.43 0.11 6.49
C MET A 117 13.90 1.55 6.63
N GLN A 118 13.51 2.26 7.70
CA GLN A 118 13.94 3.63 7.96
C GLN A 118 15.44 3.71 8.24
N GLN A 119 16.00 2.73 8.94
CA GLN A 119 17.44 2.65 9.22
C GLN A 119 18.29 2.19 8.03
N GLY A 120 17.69 1.89 6.88
CA GLY A 120 18.40 1.38 5.70
C GLY A 120 19.02 0.00 5.90
N LYS A 121 18.54 -0.78 6.88
CA LYS A 121 19.07 -2.13 7.22
C LYS A 121 18.33 -3.25 6.49
N VAL A 122 17.72 -2.95 5.36
CA VAL A 122 16.97 -3.94 4.56
C VAL A 122 17.97 -4.75 3.74
N PRO A 123 17.98 -6.09 3.84
CA PRO A 123 18.84 -6.92 3.01
C PRO A 123 18.51 -6.79 1.52
N ASP A 124 19.53 -6.72 0.66
CA ASP A 124 19.36 -6.57 -0.79
C ASP A 124 18.47 -7.64 -1.42
N ALA A 125 18.50 -8.86 -0.87
CA ALA A 125 17.71 -10.00 -1.34
C ALA A 125 16.19 -9.78 -1.25
N VAL A 126 15.72 -8.90 -0.36
CA VAL A 126 14.28 -8.61 -0.16
C VAL A 126 13.87 -7.23 -0.65
N CYS A 127 14.82 -6.37 -1.04
CA CYS A 127 14.55 -5.02 -1.55
C CYS A 127 13.59 -5.05 -2.76
N GLY A 128 13.78 -5.96 -3.71
CA GLY A 128 12.91 -6.08 -4.88
C GLY A 128 11.45 -6.41 -4.54
N VAL A 129 11.21 -7.06 -3.39
CA VAL A 129 9.86 -7.38 -2.90
C VAL A 129 9.24 -6.20 -2.14
N LEU A 130 10.04 -5.48 -1.34
CA LEU A 130 9.56 -4.39 -0.49
C LEU A 130 9.35 -3.06 -1.26
N TYR A 131 10.11 -2.82 -2.32
CA TYR A 131 10.05 -1.59 -3.11
C TYR A 131 9.39 -1.77 -4.49
N GLY A 132 8.78 -2.94 -4.75
CA GLY A 132 8.08 -3.22 -6.01
C GLY A 132 6.63 -2.74 -5.99
N ALA A 133 6.35 -1.54 -6.53
CA ALA A 133 4.97 -1.08 -6.74
C ALA A 133 4.45 -1.53 -8.12
N SER A 134 3.24 -2.10 -8.16
CA SER A 134 2.52 -2.36 -9.41
C SER A 134 1.68 -1.12 -9.76
N LEU A 135 2.15 -0.32 -10.73
CA LEU A 135 1.42 0.86 -11.20
C LEU A 135 0.24 0.42 -12.08
N THR A 136 -0.99 0.50 -11.55
CA THR A 136 -2.22 0.31 -12.34
C THR A 136 -3.05 1.59 -12.32
N THR A 137 -3.45 2.10 -13.49
CA THR A 137 -4.40 3.21 -13.61
C THR A 137 -5.82 2.72 -13.83
N LEU A 138 -6.77 3.30 -13.09
CA LEU A 138 -8.20 3.27 -13.39
C LEU A 138 -8.52 4.28 -14.50
N ARG A 139 -9.54 3.99 -15.31
CA ARG A 139 -9.89 4.77 -16.50
C ARG A 139 -10.91 5.85 -16.18
#